data_AF-A0A7U7XSY9-F1
#
_entry.id   AF-A0A7U7XSY9-F1
#
_cell.length_a   1.000
_cell.length_b   1.000
_cell.length_c   1.000
_cell.angle_alpha   90.00
_cell.angle_beta   90.00
_cell.angle_gamma   90.00
#
_symmetry.space_group_name_H-M   'P 1'
#
loop_
_entity.id
_entity.type
_entity.pdbx_description
1 polymer ?
#
loop_
_entity_poly.entity_id
_entity_poly.type
_entity_poly.pdbx_seq_one_letter_code
_entity_poly.pdbx_strand_id
1 'polypeptide(L)'
;MRPIEFRAQNVNGVWVFGNLSILKKKIGNVPAGSYISNSAGAPFAYKVRPETVCQFTGLYDKNGKKIFEGDVVEIDVYDRL
;
A
#
# COMPACT_ATOMS: atom_id res chain seq x y z
N MET A 1 19.07 -1.01 -0.61
CA MET A 1 17.86 -1.71 -1.10
C MET A 1 16.65 -0.96 -0.55
N ARG A 2 15.72 -0.51 -1.39
CA ARG A 2 14.48 0.18 -0.94
C ARG A 2 13.45 -0.87 -0.49
N PRO A 3 12.75 -0.67 0.66
CA PRO A 3 11.67 -1.58 1.06
C PRO A 3 10.55 -1.60 0.02
N ILE A 4 10.04 -2.79 -0.30
CA ILE A 4 8.86 -2.96 -1.14
C ILE A 4 7.67 -3.18 -0.19
N GLU A 5 6.82 -2.16 -0.09
CA GLU A 5 5.63 -2.20 0.75
C GLU A 5 4.55 -1.35 0.07
N PHE A 6 3.32 -1.82 0.16
CA PHE A 6 2.15 -1.18 -0.39
C PHE A 6 1.11 -0.98 0.69
N ARG A 7 0.24 0.01 0.50
CA ARG A 7 -1.01 0.12 1.24
C ARG A 7 -2.17 0.29 0.27
N ALA A 8 -3.35 -0.13 0.69
CA ALA A 8 -4.59 0.09 -0.04
C ALA A 8 -5.78 0.00 0.92
N GLN A 9 -6.92 0.56 0.53
CA GLN A 9 -8.17 0.35 1.24
C GLN A 9 -8.78 -1.00 0.85
N ASN A 10 -9.15 -1.79 1.85
CA ASN A 10 -9.96 -2.98 1.62
C ASN A 10 -11.39 -2.59 1.21
N VAL A 11 -12.20 -3.60 0.87
CA VAL A 11 -13.61 -3.37 0.44
C VAL A 11 -14.45 -2.60 1.47
N ASN A 12 -14.09 -2.69 2.76
CA ASN A 12 -14.75 -2.00 3.88
C ASN A 12 -14.17 -0.61 4.18
N GLY A 13 -13.22 -0.10 3.37
CA GLY A 13 -12.62 1.22 3.57
C GLY A 13 -11.49 1.28 4.60
N VAL A 14 -11.05 0.13 5.12
CA VAL A 14 -9.94 0.06 6.08
C VAL A 14 -8.60 -0.03 5.33
N TRP A 15 -7.63 0.81 5.71
CA TRP A 15 -6.27 0.73 5.17
C TRP A 15 -5.54 -0.51 5.67
N VAL A 16 -4.95 -1.26 4.74
CA VAL A 16 -4.13 -2.45 5.00
C VAL A 16 -2.76 -2.29 4.33
N PHE A 17 -1.73 -2.94 4.88
CA PHE A 17 -0.33 -2.76 4.50
C PHE A 17 0.34 -4.11 4.24
N GLY A 18 1.22 -4.18 3.24
CA GLY A 18 1.96 -5.40 2.90
C GLY A 18 2.40 -5.47 1.45
N ASN A 19 2.61 -6.67 0.95
CA ASN A 19 2.95 -6.94 -0.44
C ASN A 19 1.70 -6.91 -1.33
N LEU A 20 1.81 -6.26 -2.49
CA LEU A 20 0.76 -6.26 -3.51
C LEU A 20 0.79 -7.55 -4.33
N SER A 21 -0.38 -8.14 -4.55
CA SER A 21 -0.60 -9.26 -5.47
C SER A 21 -1.76 -8.95 -6.40
N ILE A 22 -1.58 -9.15 -7.70
CA ILE A 22 -2.61 -8.92 -8.72
C ILE A 22 -2.96 -10.25 -9.37
N LEU A 23 -4.15 -10.76 -9.06
CA LEU A 23 -4.70 -11.96 -9.69
C LEU A 23 -5.45 -11.55 -10.96
N LYS A 24 -4.89 -11.87 -12.13
CA LYS A 24 -5.53 -11.63 -13.44
C LYS A 24 -6.71 -12.57 -13.73
N LYS A 25 -6.74 -13.73 -13.06
CA LYS A 25 -7.80 -14.74 -13.18
C LYS A 25 -8.12 -15.33 -11.81
N LYS A 26 -9.32 -15.89 -11.67
CA LYS A 26 -9.74 -16.65 -10.49
C LYS A 26 -8.79 -17.84 -10.26
N ILE A 27 -8.42 -18.09 -9.02
CA ILE A 27 -7.61 -19.25 -8.58
C ILE A 27 -8.38 -19.94 -7.47
N GLY A 28 -8.85 -21.17 -7.70
CA GLY A 28 -9.70 -21.88 -6.74
C GLY A 28 -10.93 -21.04 -6.37
N ASN A 29 -11.13 -20.77 -5.08
CA ASN A 29 -12.22 -19.92 -4.59
C ASN A 29 -11.86 -18.42 -4.50
N VAL A 30 -10.65 -18.03 -4.87
CA VAL A 30 -10.19 -16.63 -4.80
C VAL A 30 -10.48 -15.93 -6.14
N PRO A 31 -11.30 -14.86 -6.16
CA PRO A 31 -11.60 -14.14 -7.39
C PRO A 31 -10.40 -13.36 -7.93
N ALA A 32 -10.44 -12.97 -9.20
CA ALA A 32 -9.50 -12.00 -9.75
C ALA A 32 -9.60 -10.66 -8.98
N GLY A 33 -8.49 -9.94 -8.90
CA GLY A 33 -8.43 -8.64 -8.21
C GLY A 33 -7.05 -8.33 -7.62
N SER A 34 -7.00 -7.20 -6.90
CA SER A 34 -5.83 -6.74 -6.18
C SER A 34 -5.93 -7.12 -4.71
N TYR A 35 -4.80 -7.54 -4.14
CA TYR A 35 -4.71 -8.03 -2.79
C TYR A 35 -3.48 -7.48 -2.08
N ILE A 36 -3.62 -7.19 -0.79
CA ILE A 36 -2.51 -6.86 0.10
C ILE A 36 -2.29 -8.02 1.06
N SER A 37 -1.07 -8.53 1.13
CA SER A 37 -0.70 -9.66 1.98
C SER A 37 -1.05 -9.39 3.44
N ASN A 38 -1.44 -10.43 4.16
CA ASN A 38 -1.54 -10.43 5.61
C ASN A 38 -0.68 -11.54 6.22
N SER A 39 -0.73 -11.69 7.54
CA SER A 39 0.01 -12.71 8.28
C SER A 39 -0.38 -14.16 7.92
N ALA A 40 -1.49 -14.36 7.19
CA ALA A 40 -1.98 -15.68 6.82
C ALA A 40 -1.47 -16.20 5.46
N GLY A 41 -0.82 -15.35 4.63
CA GLY A 41 -0.26 -15.75 3.33
C GLY A 41 -1.25 -15.75 2.15
N ALA A 42 -0.80 -16.07 0.93
CA ALA A 42 -1.63 -16.06 -0.29
C ALA A 42 -2.38 -17.40 -0.45
N PRO A 43 -3.60 -17.54 0.09
CA PRO A 43 -4.85 -16.96 -0.44
C PRO A 43 -5.71 -16.18 0.57
N PHE A 44 -5.16 -15.86 1.74
CA PHE A 44 -5.84 -15.15 2.82
C PHE A 44 -5.61 -13.64 2.81
N ALA A 45 -4.90 -13.11 1.82
CA ALA A 45 -4.65 -11.69 1.65
C ALA A 45 -5.94 -10.84 1.60
N TYR A 46 -5.86 -9.59 2.02
CA TYR A 46 -6.99 -8.66 1.97
C TYR A 46 -7.29 -8.28 0.53
N LYS A 47 -8.51 -8.52 0.05
CA LYS A 47 -8.97 -7.94 -1.22
C LYS A 47 -9.11 -6.42 -1.07
N VAL A 48 -8.50 -5.68 -1.98
CA VAL A 48 -8.42 -4.22 -1.93
C VAL A 48 -8.97 -3.56 -3.18
N ARG A 49 -9.30 -2.27 -3.04
CA ARG A 49 -9.71 -1.39 -4.12
C ARG A 49 -8.48 -0.98 -4.93
N PRO A 50 -8.36 -1.39 -6.20
CA PRO A 50 -7.15 -1.16 -7.01
C PRO A 50 -6.78 0.32 -7.13
N GLU A 51 -7.76 1.21 -7.17
CA GLU A 51 -7.60 2.67 -7.28
C GLU A 51 -6.98 3.32 -6.03
N THR A 52 -6.90 2.59 -4.92
CA THR A 52 -6.31 3.08 -3.66
C THR A 52 -4.91 2.54 -3.39
N VAL A 53 -4.39 1.70 -4.30
CA VAL A 53 -3.07 1.09 -4.16
C VAL A 53 -1.99 2.16 -4.31
N CYS A 54 -1.13 2.27 -3.31
CA CYS A 54 0.01 3.18 -3.31
C CYS A 54 1.24 2.48 -2.74
N GLN A 55 2.40 2.72 -3.36
CA GLN A 55 3.66 2.16 -2.92
C GLN A 55 4.35 3.07 -1.90
N PHE A 56 5.02 2.47 -0.91
CA PHE A 56 5.93 3.20 -0.04
C PHE A 56 7.09 3.79 -0.83
N THR A 57 7.32 5.10 -0.68
CA THR A 57 8.35 5.84 -1.43
C THR A 57 9.78 5.52 -0.98
N GLY A 58 9.95 4.92 0.20
CA GLY A 58 11.25 4.80 0.86
C GLY A 58 11.59 5.99 1.76
N LEU A 59 10.75 7.02 1.79
CA LEU A 59 10.95 8.25 2.55
C LEU A 59 10.00 8.33 3.76
N TYR A 60 10.47 8.96 4.81
CA TYR A 60 9.69 9.24 6.01
C TYR A 60 9.47 10.75 6.13
N ASP A 61 8.33 11.15 6.67
CA ASP A 61 8.10 12.55 7.05
C ASP A 61 8.92 12.94 8.29
N LYS A 62 8.82 14.20 8.71
CA LYS A 62 9.55 14.72 9.88
C LYS A 62 9.20 14.02 11.20
N ASN A 63 8.09 13.29 11.25
CA ASN A 63 7.63 12.53 12.42
C ASN A 63 7.97 11.03 12.31
N GLY A 64 8.72 10.61 11.30
CA GLY A 64 9.06 9.20 11.08
C GLY A 64 7.90 8.37 10.51
N LYS A 65 6.85 8.99 9.97
CA LYS A 65 5.77 8.29 9.28
C LYS A 65 6.16 8.03 7.83
N LYS A 66 5.92 6.81 7.35
CA LYS A 66 6.15 6.42 5.96
C LYS A 66 5.30 7.26 5.00
N ILE A 67 5.93 7.78 3.94
CA ILE A 67 5.26 8.49 2.86
C ILE A 67 4.97 7.51 1.72
N PHE A 68 3.71 7.40 1.33
CA PHE A 68 3.25 6.59 0.20
C PHE A 68 2.90 7.47 -1.00
N GLU A 69 2.87 6.89 -2.19
CA GLU A 69 2.40 7.57 -3.40
C GLU A 69 1.02 8.20 -3.18
N GLY A 70 0.87 9.46 -3.58
CA GLY A 70 -0.37 10.23 -3.42
C GLY A 70 -0.58 10.85 -2.04
N ASP A 71 0.32 10.64 -1.07
CA ASP A 71 0.28 11.40 0.19
C ASP A 71 0.52 12.89 -0.07
N VAL A 72 -0.31 13.74 0.55
CA VAL A 72 -0.10 15.19 0.61
C VAL A 72 0.80 15.47 1.81
N VAL A 73 1.91 16.16 1.57
CA VAL A 73 2.89 16.53 2.60
C VAL A 73 3.05 18.04 2.67
N GLU A 74 3.26 18.55 3.88
CA GLU A 74 3.67 19.93 4.12
C GLU A 74 5.21 19.99 4.14
N ILE A 75 5.78 20.96 3.44
CA ILE A 75 7.22 21.16 3.37
C ILE A 75 7.61 22.45 4.09
N ASP A 76 8.55 22.34 5.02
CA ASP A 76 9.16 23.50 5.67
C ASP A 76 10.34 23.97 4.79
N VAL A 77 10.20 25.14 4.16
CA VAL A 77 11.25 25.73 3.32
C VAL A 77 12.07 26.70 4.16
N TYR A 78 13.37 26.44 4.29
CA TYR A 78 14.30 27.34 4.94
C TYR A 78 15.20 27.97 3.88
N ASP A 79 15.01 29.26 3.61
CA ASP A 79 15.96 30.02 2.80
C ASP A 79 17.28 30.13 3.58
N ARG A 80 18.31 29.45 3.09
CA ARG A 80 19.68 29.68 3.53
C ARG A 80 20.25 30.83 2.73
N LEU A 81 20.15 32.05 3.28
CA LEU A 81 21.02 33.16 2.90
C LEU A 81 22.43 32.94 3.47
#